data_AF-B7P3A8-F1
#
_entry.id   AF-B7P3A8-F1
#
_cell.length_a   1.000
_cell.length_b   1.000
_cell.length_c   1.000
_cell.angle_alpha   90.00
_cell.angle_beta   90.00
_cell.angle_gamma   90.00
#
_symmetry.space_group_name_H-M   'P 1'
#
loop_
_entity.id
_entity.type
_entity.pdbx_description
1 polymer ?
#
loop_
_entity_poly.entity_id
_entity_poly.type
_entity_poly.pdbx_seq_one_letter_code
_entity_poly.pdbx_strand_id
1 'polypeptide(L)'
;MLSFRYFFFIAAVMPLVTELPLVFADRTLALRCVKKYRGARFKTFSSREEAAQFSMQPAAVPVETSEVPAVLMGERSSPYRGPKSQDLVLFRKMIEAGNAAAFQQTVWSNPRYLVSGGDTPTIVQEGFRYNALHVASMKGQSILVQLILETLQDLRLLELLYT
;
A
#
# COMPACT_ATOMS: atom_id res chain seq x y z
N MET A 1 3.62 36.10 2.93
CA MET A 1 4.20 34.84 3.44
C MET A 1 3.09 34.09 4.18
N LEU A 2 2.35 33.23 3.49
CA LEU A 2 1.15 32.56 4.04
C LEU A 2 1.59 31.42 4.98
N SER A 3 1.55 31.69 6.28
CA SER A 3 1.70 30.69 7.33
C SER A 3 0.41 29.86 7.39
N PHE A 4 0.34 28.78 6.63
CA PHE A 4 -0.72 27.79 6.80
C PHE A 4 -0.48 27.07 8.13
N ARG A 5 -1.21 27.48 9.18
CA ARG A 5 -1.26 26.77 10.45
C ARG A 5 -2.08 25.50 10.25
N TYR A 6 -1.40 24.40 9.95
CA TYR A 6 -2.05 23.09 9.91
C TYR A 6 -2.41 22.65 11.34
N PHE A 7 -3.67 22.31 11.57
CA PHE A 7 -4.15 21.73 12.82
C PHE A 7 -4.24 20.21 12.67
N PHE A 8 -3.85 19.48 13.71
CA PHE A 8 -3.68 18.03 13.71
C PHE A 8 -4.62 17.37 14.71
N PHE A 9 -5.24 16.26 14.30
CA PHE A 9 -6.20 15.54 15.12
C PHE A 9 -5.79 14.08 15.43
N ILE A 10 -6.30 13.54 16.53
CA ILE A 10 -6.21 12.14 16.94
C ILE A 10 -7.62 11.61 17.25
N ALA A 11 -8.19 10.82 16.35
CA ALA A 11 -9.35 10.00 16.68
C ALA A 11 -8.83 8.74 17.36
N ALA A 12 -8.81 8.70 18.69
CA ALA A 12 -8.49 7.51 19.45
C ALA A 12 -9.78 6.86 19.98
N VAL A 13 -9.90 5.54 19.84
CA VAL A 13 -10.82 4.76 20.67
C VAL A 13 -10.20 4.71 22.05
N MET A 14 -10.52 5.69 22.90
CA MET A 14 -10.04 5.74 24.28
C MET A 14 -11.13 5.32 25.26
N PRO A 15 -10.77 4.63 26.36
CA PRO A 15 -11.65 4.46 27.50
C PRO A 15 -11.82 5.84 28.19
N LEU A 16 -12.95 6.47 27.89
CA LEU A 16 -13.77 7.45 28.64
C LEU A 16 -13.18 8.53 29.58
N VAL A 17 -11.86 8.77 29.70
CA VAL A 17 -11.36 9.60 30.84
C VAL A 17 -10.28 10.66 30.50
N THR A 18 -10.22 11.21 29.27
CA THR A 18 -9.44 12.45 29.07
C THR A 18 -10.12 13.41 28.09
N GLU A 19 -10.33 14.65 28.57
CA GLU A 19 -10.99 15.80 27.93
C GLU A 19 -10.77 15.90 26.41
N LEU A 20 -11.85 15.69 25.65
CA LEU A 20 -11.95 16.10 24.25
C LEU A 20 -12.15 17.63 24.18
N PRO A 21 -11.66 18.35 23.15
CA PRO A 21 -11.03 17.87 21.92
C PRO A 21 -9.49 17.92 21.95
N LEU A 22 -8.84 16.84 21.48
CA LEU A 22 -7.38 16.77 21.27
C LEU A 22 -7.02 17.35 19.89
N VAL A 23 -7.08 18.68 19.77
CA VAL A 23 -6.62 19.43 18.59
C VAL A 23 -5.24 20.02 18.88
N PHE A 24 -4.26 19.69 18.05
CA PHE A 24 -2.89 20.18 18.18
C PHE A 24 -2.55 21.16 17.06
N ALA A 25 -1.93 22.29 17.39
CA ALA A 25 -1.35 23.20 16.40
C ALA A 25 0.05 22.77 15.94
N ASP A 26 0.70 21.87 16.68
CA ASP A 26 2.05 21.37 16.41
C ASP A 26 2.01 19.91 15.94
N ARG A 27 2.60 19.67 14.76
CA ARG A 27 2.70 18.35 14.13
C ARG A 27 3.42 17.34 15.01
N THR A 28 4.45 17.78 15.72
CA THR A 28 5.32 16.90 16.50
C THR A 28 4.60 16.38 17.75
N LEU A 29 3.82 17.23 18.40
CA LEU A 29 2.97 16.86 19.54
C LEU A 29 1.87 15.90 19.11
N ALA A 30 1.23 16.17 17.98
CA ALA A 30 0.21 15.29 17.41
C ALA A 30 0.76 13.89 17.10
N LEU A 31 1.91 13.80 16.41
CA LEU A 31 2.54 12.51 16.10
C LEU A 31 2.97 11.73 17.35
N ARG A 32 3.40 12.42 18.41
CA ARG A 32 3.74 11.78 19.69
C ARG A 32 2.51 11.15 20.35
N CYS A 33 1.37 11.83 20.30
CA CYS A 33 0.13 11.31 20.86
C CYS A 33 -0.49 10.20 19.99
N VAL A 34 -0.36 10.24 18.66
CA VAL A 34 -0.79 9.13 17.76
C VAL A 34 -0.08 7.83 18.12
N LYS A 35 1.23 7.90 18.42
CA LYS A 35 2.02 6.74 18.85
C LYS A 35 1.59 6.19 20.20
N LYS A 36 1.00 7.03 21.06
CA LYS A 36 0.56 6.65 22.41
C LYS A 36 -0.75 5.85 22.39
N TYR A 37 -1.60 6.04 21.38
CA TYR A 37 -2.93 5.42 21.31
C TYR A 37 -3.05 4.50 20.09
N ARG A 38 -3.21 3.19 20.31
CA ARG A 38 -3.48 2.24 19.23
C ARG A 38 -4.85 2.54 18.60
N GLY A 39 -4.89 2.66 17.27
CA GLY A 39 -6.09 3.03 16.52
C GLY A 39 -6.28 4.54 16.31
N ALA A 40 -5.33 5.37 16.76
CA ALA A 40 -5.32 6.80 16.50
C ALA A 40 -5.25 7.14 15.00
N ARG A 41 -6.22 7.91 14.50
CA ARG A 41 -6.20 8.44 13.12
C ARG A 41 -5.71 9.89 13.11
N PHE A 42 -4.73 10.19 12.25
CA PHE A 42 -4.16 11.51 12.05
C PHE A 42 -4.73 12.18 10.81
N LYS A 43 -5.33 13.36 10.96
CA LYS A 43 -5.82 14.19 9.85
C LYS A 43 -5.43 15.65 10.07
N THR A 44 -5.13 16.35 8.97
CA THR A 44 -4.77 17.77 8.96
C THR A 44 -5.96 18.61 8.53
N PHE A 45 -6.23 19.70 9.25
CA PHE A 45 -7.27 20.68 8.93
C PHE A 45 -6.67 22.09 8.78
N SER A 46 -7.29 22.91 7.95
CA SER A 46 -6.96 24.33 7.77
C SER A 46 -7.59 25.24 8.82
N SER A 47 -8.64 24.77 9.51
CA SER A 47 -9.32 25.49 10.60
C SER A 47 -9.32 24.67 11.89
N ARG A 48 -9.18 25.36 13.03
CA ARG A 48 -9.26 24.76 14.36
C ARG A 48 -10.69 24.31 14.68
N GLU A 49 -11.68 25.08 14.24
CA GLU A 49 -13.10 24.79 14.43
C GLU A 49 -13.47 23.48 13.73
N GLU A 50 -13.02 23.28 12.49
CA GLU A 50 -13.20 22.03 11.75
C GLU A 50 -12.56 20.83 12.48
N ALA A 51 -11.34 21.00 12.99
CA ALA A 51 -10.65 19.96 13.75
C ALA A 51 -11.37 19.61 15.07
N ALA A 52 -11.94 20.61 15.75
CA ALA A 52 -12.69 20.41 17.00
C ALA A 52 -14.04 19.71 16.76
N GLN A 53 -14.77 20.08 15.70
CA GLN A 53 -16.01 19.42 15.32
C GLN A 53 -15.78 17.96 14.92
N PHE A 54 -14.71 17.70 14.15
CA PHE A 54 -14.32 16.34 13.78
C PHE A 54 -13.88 15.50 15.00
N SER A 55 -13.32 16.15 16.03
CA SER A 55 -12.95 15.50 17.29
C SER A 55 -14.13 15.04 18.14
N MET A 56 -15.29 15.66 17.97
CA MET A 56 -16.49 15.40 18.78
C MET A 56 -17.39 14.34 18.16
N GLN A 57 -17.17 13.98 16.90
CA GLN A 57 -17.94 12.92 16.24
C GLN A 57 -17.48 11.56 16.78
N PRO A 58 -18.37 10.78 17.45
CA PRO A 58 -18.07 9.39 17.73
C PRO A 58 -17.84 8.67 16.39
N ALA A 59 -16.95 7.67 16.37
CA ALA A 59 -16.59 6.94 15.15
C ALA A 59 -17.79 6.17 14.59
N ALA A 60 -18.70 6.87 13.91
CA ALA A 60 -19.85 6.31 13.22
C ALA A 60 -19.57 6.37 11.71
N VAL A 61 -19.52 5.16 11.17
CA VAL A 61 -19.55 4.71 9.76
C VAL A 61 -18.51 5.31 8.79
N PRO A 62 -17.79 4.44 8.06
CA PRO A 62 -16.88 4.87 7.01
C PRO A 62 -17.69 5.60 5.92
N VAL A 63 -17.40 6.89 5.71
CA VAL A 63 -17.76 7.54 4.46
C VAL A 63 -17.00 6.82 3.36
N GLU A 64 -17.77 6.28 2.42
CA GLU A 64 -17.36 5.48 1.27
C GLU A 64 -16.21 6.16 0.50
N THR A 65 -15.00 5.71 0.77
CA THR A 65 -13.99 5.55 -0.27
C THR A 65 -13.76 4.05 -0.31
N SER A 66 -13.99 3.41 -1.46
CA SER A 66 -13.89 1.97 -1.65
C SER A 66 -12.47 1.47 -1.37
N GLU A 67 -12.15 1.27 -0.09
CA GLU A 67 -11.00 0.51 0.37
C GLU A 67 -11.57 -0.57 1.28
N VAL A 68 -11.65 -1.77 0.71
CA VAL A 68 -11.90 -3.02 1.44
C VAL A 68 -11.12 -3.02 2.77
N PRO A 69 -11.77 -3.33 3.90
CA PRO A 69 -11.10 -3.33 5.19
C PRO A 69 -9.99 -4.38 5.15
N ALA A 70 -8.74 -3.91 5.19
CA ALA A 70 -7.58 -4.73 5.41
C ALA A 70 -7.79 -5.48 6.73
N VAL A 71 -8.17 -6.75 6.60
CA VAL A 71 -8.20 -7.70 7.70
C VAL A 71 -6.78 -7.77 8.21
N LEU A 72 -6.55 -7.15 9.38
CA LEU A 72 -5.34 -7.33 10.18
C LEU A 72 -5.35 -8.75 10.77
N MET A 73 -5.22 -9.76 9.91
CA MET A 73 -4.72 -11.07 10.30
C MET A 73 -3.29 -11.13 9.80
N GLY A 74 -2.35 -11.38 10.72
CA GLY A 74 -0.94 -11.51 10.39
C GLY A 74 -0.74 -12.66 9.42
N GLU A 75 -0.77 -12.36 8.12
CA GLU A 75 -0.29 -13.25 7.09
C GLU A 75 1.18 -13.51 7.37
N ARG A 76 1.55 -14.79 7.30
CA ARG A 76 2.94 -15.20 7.40
C ARG A 76 3.72 -14.38 6.40
N SER A 77 4.75 -13.68 6.89
CA SER A 77 5.67 -12.94 6.02
C SER A 77 6.23 -13.95 5.02
N SER A 78 5.92 -13.77 3.73
CA SER A 78 6.46 -14.64 2.68
C SER A 78 7.96 -14.90 2.89
N PRO A 79 8.48 -16.10 2.60
CA PRO A 79 9.91 -16.38 2.72
C PRO A 79 10.75 -15.56 1.72
N TYR A 80 10.10 -14.98 0.71
CA TYR A 80 10.74 -14.21 -0.35
C TYR A 80 10.95 -12.74 0.01
N ARG A 81 12.18 -12.26 -0.19
CA ARG A 81 12.47 -10.82 -0.18
C ARG A 81 12.06 -10.18 -1.50
N GLY A 82 11.56 -8.95 -1.41
CA GLY A 82 11.25 -8.15 -2.58
C GLY A 82 12.48 -7.90 -3.47
N PRO A 83 12.32 -7.94 -4.81
CA PRO A 83 13.41 -7.67 -5.74
C PRO A 83 13.95 -6.26 -5.59
N LYS A 84 15.25 -6.07 -5.85
CA LYS A 84 15.88 -4.74 -5.82
C LYS A 84 15.48 -3.95 -7.06
N SER A 85 15.60 -2.63 -7.01
CA SER A 85 15.30 -1.75 -8.15
C SER A 85 16.09 -2.13 -9.43
N GLN A 86 17.34 -2.58 -9.29
CA GLN A 86 18.15 -3.06 -10.42
C GLN A 86 17.56 -4.32 -11.05
N ASP A 87 17.10 -5.26 -10.23
CA ASP A 87 16.48 -6.50 -10.69
C ASP A 87 15.14 -6.23 -11.37
N LEU A 88 14.37 -5.27 -10.86
CA LEU A 88 13.14 -4.81 -11.51
C LEU A 88 13.40 -4.17 -12.88
N VAL A 89 14.50 -3.43 -13.04
CA VAL A 89 14.91 -2.89 -14.34
C VAL A 89 15.30 -4.01 -15.31
N LEU A 90 16.01 -5.04 -14.83
CA LEU A 90 16.35 -6.21 -15.65
C LEU A 90 15.09 -7.02 -16.03
N PHE A 91 14.18 -7.22 -15.08
CA PHE A 91 12.90 -7.87 -15.29
C PHE A 91 12.04 -7.11 -16.30
N ARG A 92 12.01 -5.78 -16.22
CA ARG A 92 11.38 -4.92 -17.22
C ARG A 92 11.94 -5.17 -18.61
N LYS A 93 13.27 -5.14 -18.77
CA LYS A 93 13.93 -5.36 -20.06
C LYS A 93 13.68 -6.77 -20.61
N MET A 94 13.65 -7.78 -19.74
CA MET A 94 13.31 -9.15 -20.10
C MET A 94 11.88 -9.25 -20.63
N ILE A 95 10.94 -8.60 -19.96
CA ILE A 95 9.57 -8.46 -20.46
C ILE A 95 9.63 -7.74 -21.80
N GLU A 96 10.21 -6.55 -21.93
CA GLU A 96 10.27 -5.82 -23.20
C GLU A 96 10.95 -6.59 -24.36
N ALA A 97 11.81 -7.57 -24.08
CA ALA A 97 12.44 -8.44 -25.06
C ALA A 97 11.58 -9.67 -25.45
N GLY A 98 10.52 -9.98 -24.69
CA GLY A 98 9.60 -11.07 -25.00
C GLY A 98 10.12 -12.45 -24.59
N ASN A 99 11.05 -12.50 -23.64
CA ASN A 99 11.66 -13.75 -23.20
C ASN A 99 10.77 -14.48 -22.18
N ALA A 100 9.83 -15.29 -22.68
CA ALA A 100 8.89 -16.06 -21.87
C ALA A 100 9.55 -17.07 -20.92
N ALA A 101 10.60 -17.75 -21.38
CA ALA A 101 11.30 -18.77 -20.59
C ALA A 101 12.01 -18.13 -19.37
N ALA A 102 12.75 -17.04 -19.60
CA ALA A 102 13.43 -16.33 -18.53
C ALA A 102 12.42 -15.68 -17.56
N PHE A 103 11.29 -15.20 -18.08
CA PHE A 103 10.20 -14.65 -17.27
C PHE A 103 9.67 -15.69 -16.28
N GLN A 104 9.30 -16.89 -16.75
CA GLN A 104 8.82 -17.96 -15.88
C GLN A 104 9.84 -18.31 -14.81
N GLN A 105 11.10 -18.53 -15.20
CA GLN A 105 12.15 -18.87 -14.24
C GLN A 105 12.28 -17.81 -13.15
N THR A 106 12.24 -16.53 -13.52
CA THR A 106 12.36 -15.41 -12.57
C THR A 106 11.18 -15.37 -11.61
N VAL A 107 9.95 -15.46 -12.11
CA VAL A 107 8.74 -15.40 -11.29
C VAL A 107 8.60 -16.62 -10.38
N TRP A 108 8.87 -17.82 -10.87
CA TRP A 108 8.80 -19.04 -10.06
C TRP A 108 9.96 -19.15 -9.07
N SER A 109 11.10 -18.50 -9.33
CA SER A 109 12.19 -18.37 -8.35
C SER A 109 11.85 -17.40 -7.23
N ASN A 110 11.08 -16.35 -7.53
CA ASN A 110 10.63 -15.36 -6.57
C ASN A 110 9.29 -14.74 -7.01
N PRO A 111 8.15 -15.13 -6.39
CA PRO A 111 6.84 -14.60 -6.77
C PRO A 111 6.69 -13.09 -6.50
N ARG A 112 7.60 -12.48 -5.72
CA ARG A 112 7.60 -11.04 -5.42
C ARG A 112 7.89 -10.14 -6.63
N TYR A 113 8.27 -10.69 -7.77
CA TYR A 113 8.32 -9.91 -9.03
C TYR A 113 6.94 -9.58 -9.59
N LEU A 114 5.90 -10.35 -9.22
CA LEU A 114 4.52 -10.08 -9.60
C LEU A 114 3.70 -9.51 -8.43
N VAL A 115 3.85 -10.08 -7.22
CA VAL A 115 3.03 -9.72 -6.05
C VAL A 115 3.89 -9.15 -4.93
N SER A 116 3.72 -7.86 -4.63
CA SER A 116 4.48 -7.14 -3.61
C SER A 116 4.05 -7.51 -2.18
N GLY A 117 4.81 -7.03 -1.19
CA GLY A 117 4.67 -7.28 0.25
C GLY A 117 3.27 -7.14 0.86
N GLY A 118 2.40 -6.34 0.25
CA GLY A 118 1.02 -6.13 0.69
C GLY A 118 0.00 -6.56 -0.36
N ASP A 119 0.29 -7.63 -1.09
CA ASP A 119 -0.58 -8.25 -2.10
C ASP A 119 -1.05 -7.30 -3.19
N THR A 120 -0.18 -6.35 -3.50
CA THR A 120 -0.35 -5.39 -4.58
C THR A 120 0.52 -5.78 -5.77
N PRO A 121 0.09 -5.49 -7.00
CA PRO A 121 0.91 -5.74 -8.18
C PRO A 121 2.24 -5.00 -8.07
N THR A 122 3.34 -5.70 -8.31
CA THR A 122 4.68 -5.14 -8.20
C THR A 122 4.89 -4.11 -9.29
N ILE A 123 5.39 -2.95 -8.88
CA ILE A 123 5.70 -1.85 -9.80
C ILE A 123 7.08 -2.12 -10.41
N VAL A 124 7.08 -2.34 -11.72
CA VAL A 124 8.27 -2.60 -12.53
C VAL A 124 8.85 -1.31 -13.09
N GLN A 125 8.02 -0.27 -13.26
CA GLN A 125 8.46 1.06 -13.71
C GLN A 125 7.87 2.16 -12.82
N GLU A 126 8.70 2.77 -11.98
CA GLU A 126 8.27 3.70 -10.93
C GLU A 126 7.58 4.97 -11.47
N GLY A 127 8.09 5.56 -12.56
CA GLY A 127 7.58 6.83 -13.09
C GLY A 127 6.08 6.79 -13.44
N PHE A 128 5.66 5.83 -14.26
CA PHE A 128 4.26 5.62 -14.62
C PHE A 128 3.55 4.57 -13.74
N ARG A 129 4.25 4.05 -12.73
CA ARG A 129 3.80 2.97 -11.84
C ARG A 129 3.28 1.73 -12.60
N TYR A 130 3.98 1.33 -13.66
CA TYR A 130 3.57 0.17 -14.45
C TYR A 130 3.94 -1.14 -13.79
N ASN A 131 2.99 -2.08 -13.80
CA ASN A 131 3.22 -3.48 -13.45
C ASN A 131 3.71 -4.26 -14.67
N ALA A 132 4.04 -5.55 -14.48
CA ALA A 132 4.49 -6.43 -15.57
C ALA A 132 3.49 -6.49 -16.74
N LEU A 133 2.19 -6.53 -16.44
CA LEU A 133 1.12 -6.61 -17.44
C LEU A 133 1.07 -5.36 -18.32
N HIS A 134 1.16 -4.16 -17.73
CA HIS A 134 1.21 -2.91 -18.47
C HIS A 134 2.42 -2.85 -19.41
N VAL A 135 3.60 -3.28 -18.95
CA VAL A 135 4.82 -3.30 -19.77
C VAL A 135 4.67 -4.28 -20.95
N ALA A 136 4.18 -5.49 -20.69
CA ALA A 136 3.99 -6.51 -21.73
C ALA A 136 2.96 -6.05 -22.78
N SER A 137 1.83 -5.49 -22.35
CA SER A 137 0.79 -4.96 -23.24
C SER A 137 1.28 -3.77 -24.07
N MET A 138 1.99 -2.82 -23.46
CA MET A 138 2.54 -1.66 -24.16
C MET A 138 3.55 -2.05 -25.25
N LYS A 139 4.27 -3.18 -25.07
CA LYS A 139 5.21 -3.70 -26.06
C LYS A 139 4.60 -4.68 -27.06
N GLY A 140 3.28 -4.92 -26.99
CA GLY A 140 2.58 -5.80 -27.93
C GLY A 140 2.92 -7.28 -27.75
N GLN A 141 3.30 -7.71 -26.54
CA GLN A 141 3.71 -9.08 -26.29
C GLN A 141 2.57 -9.94 -25.74
N SER A 142 1.70 -10.39 -26.65
CA SER A 142 0.54 -11.23 -26.31
C SER A 142 0.92 -12.48 -25.52
N ILE A 143 2.03 -13.14 -25.88
CA ILE A 143 2.50 -14.36 -25.20
C ILE A 143 2.81 -14.09 -23.73
N LEU A 144 3.55 -13.01 -23.43
CA LEU A 144 3.84 -12.66 -22.04
C LEU A 144 2.61 -12.17 -21.29
N VAL A 145 1.70 -11.45 -21.95
CA VAL A 145 0.43 -11.03 -21.34
C VAL A 145 -0.38 -12.25 -20.89
N GLN A 146 -0.56 -13.23 -21.77
CA GLN A 146 -1.26 -14.47 -21.45
C GLN A 146 -0.55 -15.22 -20.32
N LEU A 147 0.77 -15.36 -20.42
CA LEU A 147 1.58 -16.06 -19.42
C LEU A 147 1.53 -15.41 -18.03
N ILE A 148 1.53 -14.07 -17.95
CA ILE A 148 1.36 -13.34 -16.68
C ILE A 148 0.00 -13.69 -16.07
N LEU A 149 -1.08 -13.67 -16.88
CA LEU A 149 -2.42 -13.97 -16.40
C LEU A 149 -2.56 -15.43 -15.94
N GLU A 150 -2.03 -16.38 -16.69
CA GLU A 150 -1.99 -17.80 -16.32
C GLU A 150 -1.23 -18.01 -15.02
N THR A 151 -0.08 -17.34 -14.86
CA THR A 151 0.74 -17.46 -13.64
C THR A 151 0.01 -16.89 -12.42
N LEU A 152 -0.74 -15.81 -12.57
CA LEU A 152 -1.54 -15.21 -11.49
C LEU A 152 -2.77 -16.05 -11.10
N GLN A 153 -3.30 -16.85 -12.03
CA GLN A 153 -4.43 -17.74 -11.77
C GLN A 153 -4.00 -19.07 -11.13
N ASP A 154 -2.69 -19.35 -11.11
CA ASP A 154 -2.14 -20.58 -10.57
C ASP A 154 -2.04 -20.54 -9.04
N LEU A 155 -2.72 -21.48 -8.38
CA LEU A 155 -2.71 -21.62 -6.92
C LEU A 155 -1.32 -21.88 -6.36
N ARG A 156 -0.40 -22.48 -7.14
CA ARG A 156 0.99 -22.72 -6.71
C ARG A 156 1.72 -21.43 -6.41
N LEU A 157 1.38 -20.33 -7.10
CA LEU A 157 1.97 -19.01 -6.82
C LEU A 157 1.57 -18.51 -5.43
N LEU A 158 0.30 -18.72 -5.04
CA LEU A 158 -0.21 -18.36 -3.71
C LEU A 158 0.41 -19.25 -2.64
N GLU A 159 0.53 -20.55 -2.89
CA GLU A 159 1.22 -21.47 -1.99
C GLU A 159 2.64 -20.98 -1.68
N LEU A 160 3.40 -20.52 -2.68
CA LEU A 160 4.75 -19.96 -2.48
C LEU A 160 4.77 -18.65 -1.66
N LEU A 161 3.75 -17.81 -1.76
CA LEU A 161 3.72 -16.52 -1.07
C LEU A 161 3.34 -16.63 0.41
N TYR A 162 2.47 -17.59 0.77
CA TYR A 162 1.86 -17.68 2.10
C TYR A 162 2.24 -18.93 2.91
N THR A 163 3.20 -19.74 2.44
CA THR A 163 3.73 -20.88 3.22
C THR A 163 4.66 -20.42 4.33
#